data_AF-A0A482VS30-F1
#
_entry.id   AF-A0A482VS30-F1
#
_cell.length_a   1.000
_cell.length_b   1.000
_cell.length_c   1.000
_cell.angle_alpha   90.00
_cell.angle_beta   90.00
_cell.angle_gamma   90.00
#
_symmetry.space_group_name_H-M   'P 1'
#
loop_
_entity.id
_entity.type
_entity.pdbx_description
1 polymer ?
#
loop_
_entity_poly.entity_id
_entity_poly.type
_entity_poly.pdbx_seq_one_letter_code
_entity_poly.pdbx_strand_id
1 'polypeptide(L)'
;MALFTRLKTICAVEKCLRINLVSKSSFHFVSGGPHLRLRDVAPMVSRRTYFLKIFRKPSQRDLKIKDDIPDAFVMIYRNTMSKYIFGAQVISVIASSLVLLAIVTKSDYEDYKRDFEKWSPTSRTTPNEHLYYILFFVTFLVLLQVMVSRTPIRIYKVPQTPKYITVSYGNYFFTKEKYAFKRGEIHHMEERGFLPWRENMYAIEKETDRRTVILLDHYFRRPADLSIMLGEQRDPDLDD
;
A
#
# COMPACT_ATOMS: atom_id res chain seq x y z
N MET A 1 -9.20 34.38 -7.84
CA MET A 1 -10.12 33.59 -8.70
C MET A 1 -9.36 32.86 -9.81
N ALA A 2 -8.49 31.88 -9.48
CA ALA A 2 -7.75 31.10 -10.48
C ALA A 2 -7.69 29.59 -10.18
N LEU A 3 -8.29 29.16 -9.06
CA LEU A 3 -8.29 27.75 -8.62
C LEU A 3 -9.54 26.97 -9.06
N PHE A 4 -10.62 27.66 -9.45
CA PHE A 4 -11.87 27.01 -9.86
C PHE A 4 -11.87 26.51 -11.32
N THR A 5 -10.95 26.98 -12.16
CA THR A 5 -10.85 26.55 -13.57
C THR A 5 -10.11 25.22 -13.74
N ARG A 6 -9.35 24.73 -12.75
CA ARG A 6 -8.63 23.44 -12.83
C ARG A 6 -9.42 22.21 -12.38
N LEU A 7 -10.60 22.39 -11.76
CA LEU A 7 -11.45 21.28 -11.33
C LEU A 7 -12.41 20.78 -12.43
N LYS A 8 -12.70 21.58 -13.46
CA LYS A 8 -13.56 21.16 -14.59
C LYS A 8 -12.89 20.18 -15.54
N THR A 9 -11.55 20.14 -15.60
CA THR A 9 -10.82 19.21 -16.47
C THR A 9 -10.73 17.78 -15.92
N ILE A 10 -10.95 17.58 -14.61
CA ILE A 10 -10.91 16.24 -14.01
C ILE A 10 -12.24 15.48 -14.23
N CYS A 11 -13.35 16.21 -14.34
CA CYS A 11 -14.68 15.62 -14.52
C CYS A 11 -14.95 15.09 -15.95
N ALA A 12 -14.12 15.46 -16.93
CA ALA A 12 -14.26 14.98 -18.31
C ALA A 12 -13.60 13.61 -18.56
N VAL A 13 -12.66 13.18 -17.71
CA VAL A 13 -11.94 11.91 -17.88
C VAL A 13 -12.75 10.71 -17.36
N GLU A 14 -13.68 10.95 -16.43
CA GLU A 14 -14.47 9.89 -15.78
C GLU A 14 -15.56 9.27 -16.67
N LYS A 15 -15.92 9.92 -17.80
CA LYS A 15 -16.92 9.40 -18.75
C LYS A 15 -16.35 8.52 -19.87
N CYS A 16 -15.03 8.43 -20.03
CA CYS A 16 -14.42 7.67 -21.12
C CYS A 16 -13.98 6.25 -20.74
N LEU A 17 -14.11 5.85 -19.48
CA LEU A 17 -13.57 4.58 -18.95
C LEU A 17 -14.64 3.60 -18.44
N ARG A 18 -15.86 3.69 -18.98
CA ARG A 18 -16.89 2.66 -18.80
C ARG A 18 -17.35 2.14 -20.15
N ILE A 19 -17.31 0.81 -20.25
CA ILE A 19 -17.91 -0.06 -21.27
C ILE A 19 -16.96 -0.43 -22.42
N ASN A 20 -16.10 -1.41 -22.16
CA ASN A 20 -15.75 -2.43 -23.15
C ASN A 20 -15.37 -3.72 -22.43
N LEU A 21 -16.39 -4.50 -22.07
CA LEU A 21 -16.26 -5.92 -21.77
C LEU A 21 -17.63 -6.56 -22.06
N VAL A 22 -17.92 -6.73 -23.35
CA VAL A 22 -18.97 -7.64 -23.82
C VAL A 22 -18.30 -8.68 -24.70
N SER A 23 -17.99 -9.79 -24.04
CA SER A 23 -18.02 -11.16 -24.54
C SER A 23 -18.81 -11.36 -25.84
N LYS A 24 -18.14 -11.91 -26.86
CA LYS A 24 -18.79 -12.75 -27.88
C LYS A 24 -17.81 -13.78 -28.44
N SER A 25 -17.76 -14.94 -27.79
CA SER A 25 -17.28 -16.19 -28.37
C SER A 25 -18.38 -16.77 -29.26
N SER A 26 -18.18 -16.74 -30.58
CA SER A 26 -18.97 -17.54 -31.52
C SER A 26 -18.26 -18.90 -31.68
N PHE A 27 -18.85 -19.95 -31.12
CA PHE A 27 -18.50 -21.33 -31.45
C PHE A 27 -19.63 -21.95 -32.25
N HIS A 28 -19.24 -22.57 -33.36
CA HIS A 28 -20.11 -23.19 -34.33
C HIS A 28 -20.84 -24.41 -33.77
N PHE A 29 -22.10 -24.49 -34.17
CA PHE A 29 -23.08 -25.53 -33.95
C PHE A 29 -22.72 -26.80 -34.75
N VAL A 30 -22.53 -27.94 -34.07
CA VAL A 30 -22.62 -29.26 -34.70
C VAL A 30 -23.53 -30.16 -33.87
N SER A 31 -24.57 -30.60 -34.57
CA SER A 31 -25.62 -31.58 -34.29
C SER A 31 -25.19 -32.85 -33.55
N GLY A 32 -26.09 -33.35 -32.68
CA GLY A 32 -26.41 -34.78 -32.63
C GLY A 32 -26.49 -35.44 -31.24
N GLY A 33 -27.71 -35.83 -30.82
CA GLY A 33 -27.94 -36.99 -29.95
C GLY A 33 -28.52 -36.70 -28.55
N PRO A 34 -29.67 -37.29 -28.18
CA PRO A 34 -30.29 -37.10 -26.87
C PRO A 34 -29.88 -38.22 -25.92
N HIS A 35 -29.33 -37.95 -24.74
CA HIS A 35 -29.48 -38.87 -23.61
C HIS A 35 -29.17 -38.20 -22.26
N LEU A 36 -30.09 -38.46 -21.32
CA LEU A 36 -29.94 -38.48 -19.86
C LEU A 36 -29.94 -37.12 -19.12
N ARG A 37 -31.13 -36.82 -18.58
CA ARG A 37 -31.37 -35.85 -17.50
C ARG A 37 -30.46 -36.16 -16.30
N LEU A 38 -29.37 -35.42 -16.16
CA LEU A 38 -28.70 -35.24 -14.88
C LEU A 38 -29.38 -34.08 -14.15
N ARG A 39 -29.90 -34.41 -12.98
CA ARG A 39 -30.54 -33.55 -12.01
C ARG A 39 -29.61 -32.37 -11.70
N ASP A 40 -30.04 -31.15 -12.05
CA ASP A 40 -29.35 -29.90 -11.72
C ASP A 40 -29.22 -29.76 -10.19
N VAL A 41 -28.07 -30.16 -9.65
CA VAL A 41 -27.63 -29.72 -8.33
C VAL A 41 -26.90 -28.41 -8.57
N ALA A 42 -27.64 -27.30 -8.47
CA ALA A 42 -27.03 -25.98 -8.42
C ALA A 42 -25.97 -25.99 -7.30
N PRO A 43 -24.70 -25.63 -7.58
CA PRO A 43 -23.72 -25.51 -6.52
C PRO A 43 -24.18 -24.39 -5.59
N MET A 44 -24.56 -24.75 -4.36
CA MET A 44 -24.68 -23.81 -3.25
C MET A 44 -23.37 -23.05 -3.16
N VAL A 45 -23.34 -21.82 -3.70
CA VAL A 45 -22.22 -20.90 -3.58
C VAL A 45 -22.10 -20.56 -2.10
N SER A 46 -21.22 -21.29 -1.42
CA SER A 46 -20.89 -21.11 -0.02
C SER A 46 -20.32 -19.70 0.19
N ARG A 47 -21.20 -18.78 0.61
CA ARG A 47 -20.87 -17.41 0.99
C ARG A 47 -19.89 -17.34 2.17
N ARG A 48 -19.68 -18.47 2.87
CA ARG A 48 -18.80 -18.60 4.05
C ARG A 48 -17.30 -18.68 3.70
N THR A 49 -16.96 -18.86 2.43
CA THR A 49 -15.57 -19.12 2.00
C THR A 49 -14.73 -17.88 1.72
N TYR A 50 -15.33 -16.69 1.59
CA TYR A 50 -14.59 -15.46 1.21
C TYR A 50 -13.71 -14.93 2.35
N PHE A 51 -14.20 -14.95 3.59
CA PHE A 51 -13.42 -14.45 4.74
C PHE A 51 -12.18 -15.30 5.02
N LEU A 52 -12.27 -16.62 4.87
CA LEU A 52 -11.11 -17.53 5.03
C LEU A 52 -10.04 -17.33 3.95
N LYS A 53 -10.41 -16.77 2.78
CA LYS A 53 -9.48 -16.53 1.67
C LYS A 53 -8.51 -15.37 1.94
N ILE A 54 -8.90 -14.39 2.75
CA ILE A 54 -8.07 -13.22 3.13
C ILE A 54 -6.89 -13.64 4.03
N PHE A 55 -7.09 -14.68 4.85
CA PHE A 55 -6.07 -15.18 5.78
C PHE A 55 -5.15 -16.24 5.18
N ARG A 56 -5.47 -16.77 3.99
CA ARG A 56 -4.61 -17.76 3.32
C ARG A 56 -3.25 -17.12 3.00
N LYS A 57 -2.17 -17.87 3.23
CA LYS A 57 -0.81 -17.43 2.87
C LYS A 57 -0.73 -17.42 1.33
N PRO A 58 -0.50 -16.25 0.69
CA PRO A 58 -0.38 -16.21 -0.76
C PRO A 58 0.86 -16.98 -1.21
N SER A 59 0.75 -17.67 -2.36
CA SER A 59 1.89 -18.36 -2.96
C SER A 59 2.92 -17.34 -3.46
N GLN A 60 4.18 -17.73 -3.63
CA GLN A 60 5.21 -16.83 -4.17
C GLN A 60 4.85 -16.32 -5.57
N ARG A 61 4.20 -17.14 -6.39
CA ARG A 61 3.72 -16.77 -7.73
C ARG A 61 2.66 -15.66 -7.65
N ASP A 62 1.68 -15.80 -6.75
CA ASP A 62 0.65 -14.77 -6.55
C ASP A 62 1.25 -13.43 -6.13
N LEU A 63 2.33 -13.46 -5.34
CA LEU A 63 3.03 -12.25 -4.90
C LEU A 63 3.78 -11.56 -6.05
N LYS A 64 4.43 -12.34 -6.92
CA LYS A 64 5.09 -11.82 -8.13
C LYS A 64 4.08 -11.18 -9.09
N ILE A 65 2.94 -11.84 -9.30
CA ILE A 65 1.86 -11.30 -10.13
C ILE A 65 1.31 -10.00 -9.52
N LYS A 66 1.09 -9.95 -8.20
CA LYS A 66 0.60 -8.74 -7.51
C LYS A 66 1.58 -7.56 -7.58
N ASP A 67 2.87 -7.84 -7.71
CA ASP A 67 3.91 -6.83 -7.78
C ASP A 67 4.39 -6.60 -9.22
N ASP A 68 3.85 -7.31 -10.21
CA ASP A 68 4.25 -7.22 -11.62
C ASP A 68 5.78 -7.34 -11.79
N ILE A 69 6.32 -8.49 -11.39
CA ILE A 69 7.76 -8.79 -11.44
C ILE A 69 7.98 -10.06 -12.28
N PRO A 70 8.98 -10.07 -13.18
CA PRO A 70 9.30 -11.25 -14.00
C PRO A 70 9.63 -12.49 -13.16
N ASP A 71 9.33 -13.67 -13.70
CA ASP A 71 9.51 -14.92 -12.96
C ASP A 71 10.97 -15.27 -12.63
N ALA A 72 11.93 -14.70 -13.38
CA ALA A 72 13.37 -14.86 -13.16
C ALA A 72 13.85 -14.36 -11.78
N PHE A 73 13.07 -13.49 -11.13
CA PHE A 73 13.41 -12.93 -9.83
C PHE A 73 13.06 -13.90 -8.69
N VAL A 74 13.99 -14.10 -7.77
CA VAL A 74 13.78 -14.87 -6.53
C VAL A 74 13.58 -13.90 -5.37
N MET A 75 12.58 -14.18 -4.53
CA MET A 75 12.31 -13.36 -3.35
C MET A 75 13.31 -13.70 -2.23
N ILE A 76 14.04 -12.69 -1.76
CA ILE A 76 15.02 -12.82 -0.68
C ILE A 76 14.51 -12.21 0.64
N TYR A 77 13.61 -11.24 0.56
CA TYR A 77 13.07 -10.53 1.73
C TYR A 77 11.55 -10.49 1.67
N ARG A 78 10.90 -10.81 2.79
CA ARG A 78 9.45 -10.76 2.92
C ARG A 78 9.04 -10.19 4.27
N ASN A 79 8.56 -8.96 4.25
CA ASN A 79 7.95 -8.36 5.43
C ASN A 79 6.59 -9.00 5.74
N THR A 80 6.50 -9.71 6.86
CA THR A 80 5.26 -10.34 7.34
C THR A 80 4.22 -9.31 7.79
N MET A 81 4.65 -8.08 8.09
CA MET A 81 3.77 -7.01 8.56
C MET A 81 2.99 -6.29 7.46
N SER A 82 3.19 -6.65 6.19
CA SER A 82 2.49 -6.03 5.06
C SER A 82 0.96 -5.99 5.19
N LYS A 83 0.34 -7.02 5.79
CA LYS A 83 -1.11 -7.04 6.04
C LYS A 83 -1.54 -6.02 7.10
N TYR A 84 -0.76 -5.88 8.17
CA TYR A 84 -1.04 -4.94 9.25
C TYR A 84 -0.85 -3.50 8.78
N ILE A 85 0.21 -3.24 8.01
CA ILE A 85 0.47 -1.93 7.40
C ILE A 85 -0.69 -1.53 6.49
N PHE A 86 -1.13 -2.44 5.61
CA PHE A 86 -2.28 -2.18 4.74
C PHE A 86 -3.57 -1.95 5.55
N GLY A 87 -3.83 -2.77 6.56
CA GLY A 87 -4.99 -2.60 7.44
C GLY A 87 -4.98 -1.26 8.16
N ALA A 88 -3.81 -0.85 8.67
CA ALA A 88 -3.62 0.46 9.30
C ALA A 88 -3.90 1.60 8.32
N GLN A 89 -3.42 1.52 7.07
CA GLN A 89 -3.73 2.52 6.04
C GLN A 89 -5.24 2.62 5.76
N VAL A 90 -5.95 1.50 5.66
CA VAL A 90 -7.41 1.49 5.46
C VAL A 90 -8.12 2.14 6.64
N ILE A 91 -7.76 1.77 7.87
CA ILE A 91 -8.34 2.34 9.09
C ILE A 91 -8.08 3.85 9.15
N SER A 92 -6.86 4.29 8.85
CA SER A 92 -6.48 5.71 8.81
C SER A 92 -7.28 6.51 7.79
N VAL A 93 -7.53 5.95 6.60
CA VAL A 93 -8.37 6.59 5.57
C VAL A 93 -9.82 6.69 6.04
N ILE A 94 -10.37 5.62 6.64
CA ILE A 94 -11.73 5.63 7.19
C ILE A 94 -11.84 6.67 8.31
N ALA A 95 -10.92 6.66 9.27
CA ALA A 95 -10.90 7.63 10.37
C ALA A 95 -10.78 9.08 9.85
N SER A 96 -9.90 9.32 8.87
CA SER A 96 -9.78 10.65 8.24
C SER A 96 -11.09 11.09 7.57
N SER A 97 -11.78 10.18 6.88
CA SER A 97 -13.05 10.48 6.23
C SER A 97 -14.15 10.83 7.25
N LEU A 98 -14.18 10.15 8.40
CA LEU A 98 -15.13 10.44 9.48
C LEU A 98 -14.85 11.79 10.12
N VAL A 99 -13.58 12.14 10.34
CA VAL A 99 -13.20 13.46 10.85
C VAL A 99 -13.60 14.55 9.87
N LEU A 100 -13.36 14.36 8.56
CA LEU A 100 -13.76 15.33 7.54
C LEU A 100 -15.28 15.51 7.47
N LEU A 101 -16.04 14.41 7.59
CA LEU A 101 -17.50 14.44 7.68
C LEU A 101 -17.98 15.18 8.93
N ALA A 102 -17.33 14.96 10.08
CA ALA A 102 -17.64 15.67 11.32
C ALA A 102 -17.38 17.18 11.21
N ILE A 103 -16.34 17.59 10.48
CA ILE A 103 -16.05 19.01 10.23
C ILE A 103 -17.14 19.64 9.36
N VAL A 104 -17.54 18.99 8.27
CA VAL A 104 -18.58 19.51 7.36
C VAL A 104 -19.93 19.60 8.08
N THR A 105 -20.33 18.55 8.80
CA THR A 105 -21.59 18.56 9.56
C THR A 105 -21.58 19.59 10.69
N LYS A 106 -20.42 19.84 11.32
CA LYS A 106 -20.28 20.91 12.30
C LYS A 106 -20.38 22.29 11.67
N SER A 107 -19.76 22.54 10.51
CA SER A 107 -19.87 23.85 9.85
C SER A 107 -21.31 24.17 9.50
N ASP A 108 -22.06 23.19 9.00
CA ASP A 108 -23.48 23.36 8.66
C ASP A 108 -24.34 23.59 9.92
N TYR A 109 -24.01 22.90 11.02
CA TYR A 109 -24.71 23.07 12.30
C TYR A 109 -24.39 24.41 12.98
N GLU A 110 -23.15 24.89 12.94
CA GLU A 110 -22.76 26.20 13.50
C GLU A 110 -23.41 27.36 12.73
N ASP A 111 -23.56 27.23 11.40
CA ASP A 111 -24.27 28.22 10.58
C ASP A 111 -25.77 28.24 10.94
N TYR A 112 -26.39 27.06 11.09
CA TYR A 112 -27.77 26.94 11.56
C TYR A 112 -27.94 27.45 12.99
N LYS A 113 -27.04 27.12 13.91
CA LYS A 113 -27.11 27.48 15.32
C LYS A 113 -26.88 28.98 15.55
N ARG A 114 -26.03 29.64 14.75
CA ARG A 114 -25.87 31.10 14.79
C ARG A 114 -27.18 31.86 14.57
N ASP A 115 -28.09 31.32 13.76
CA ASP A 115 -29.41 31.91 13.55
C ASP A 115 -30.34 31.75 14.76
N PHE A 116 -30.13 30.71 15.58
CA PHE A 116 -30.96 30.39 16.76
C PHE A 116 -30.36 30.83 18.10
N GLU A 117 -29.05 31.04 18.21
CA GLU A 117 -28.32 31.22 19.47
C GLU A 117 -27.98 32.70 19.76
N LYS A 118 -28.97 33.59 19.60
CA LYS A 118 -28.94 34.92 20.23
C LYS A 118 -29.16 34.86 21.74
N TRP A 119 -29.33 33.66 22.31
CA TRP A 119 -29.72 33.45 23.70
C TRP A 119 -29.22 32.09 24.25
N SER A 120 -27.93 31.98 24.60
CA SER A 120 -27.48 30.92 25.52
C SER A 120 -26.30 31.39 26.38
N PRO A 121 -26.35 31.24 27.73
CA PRO A 121 -25.33 31.73 28.65
C PRO A 121 -24.37 30.62 29.08
N THR A 122 -23.79 29.86 28.15
CA THR A 122 -22.80 28.83 28.52
C THR A 122 -21.77 28.62 27.43
N SER A 123 -20.51 29.03 27.67
CA SER A 123 -19.36 28.33 27.07
C SER A 123 -18.09 28.55 27.90
N ARG A 124 -17.68 27.48 28.58
CA ARG A 124 -16.35 27.32 29.20
C ARG A 124 -15.41 26.51 28.30
N THR A 125 -15.68 26.46 27.01
CA THR A 125 -14.83 25.84 25.99
C THR A 125 -13.89 26.89 25.43
N THR A 126 -12.58 26.63 25.47
CA THR A 126 -11.60 27.54 24.87
C THR A 126 -11.92 27.62 23.37
N PRO A 127 -11.99 28.83 22.77
CA PRO A 127 -12.26 28.94 21.35
C PRO A 127 -11.21 28.15 20.58
N ASN A 128 -11.66 27.23 19.72
CA ASN A 128 -10.83 26.46 18.77
C ASN A 128 -10.14 25.16 19.25
N GLU A 129 -10.45 24.61 20.43
CA GLU A 129 -9.86 23.32 20.90
C GLU A 129 -9.93 22.19 19.86
N HIS A 130 -11.07 22.07 19.17
CA HIS A 130 -11.30 21.09 18.11
C HIS A 130 -10.29 21.18 16.94
N LEU A 131 -9.82 22.37 16.58
CA LEU A 131 -8.83 22.55 15.51
C LEU A 131 -7.46 21.98 15.91
N TYR A 132 -7.07 22.12 17.18
CA TYR A 132 -5.82 21.54 17.68
C TYR A 132 -5.85 20.01 17.64
N TYR A 133 -6.97 19.39 18.02
CA TYR A 133 -7.13 17.93 17.92
C TYR A 133 -7.08 17.43 16.49
N ILE A 134 -7.74 18.13 15.55
CA ILE A 134 -7.70 17.78 14.12
C ILE A 134 -6.29 17.91 13.57
N LEU A 135 -5.59 19.02 13.89
CA LEU A 135 -4.22 19.26 13.44
C LEU A 135 -3.27 18.16 13.96
N PHE A 136 -3.38 17.79 15.24
CA PHE A 136 -2.59 16.72 15.82
C PHE A 136 -2.88 15.38 15.14
N PHE A 137 -4.15 15.05 14.91
CA PHE A 137 -4.56 13.82 14.24
C PHE A 137 -3.99 13.72 12.82
N VAL A 138 -4.12 14.78 12.02
CA VAL A 138 -3.57 14.84 10.65
C VAL A 138 -2.04 14.70 10.68
N THR A 139 -1.37 15.43 11.56
CA THR A 139 0.10 15.36 11.70
C THR A 139 0.56 13.95 12.06
N PHE A 140 -0.15 13.28 12.98
CA PHE A 140 0.13 11.90 13.38
C PHE A 140 -0.02 10.92 12.21
N LEU A 141 -1.07 11.07 11.39
CA LEU A 141 -1.28 10.23 10.21
C LEU A 141 -0.21 10.42 9.14
N VAL A 142 0.23 11.66 8.91
CA VAL A 142 1.33 11.95 7.97
C VAL A 142 2.62 11.31 8.47
N LEU A 143 2.93 11.42 9.76
CA LEU A 143 4.11 10.79 10.35
C LEU A 143 4.08 9.26 10.18
N LEU A 144 2.93 8.63 10.44
CA LEU A 144 2.75 7.19 10.22
C LEU A 144 2.95 6.81 8.75
N GLN A 145 2.42 7.60 7.82
CA GLN A 145 2.56 7.32 6.38
C GLN A 145 4.01 7.44 5.92
N VAL A 146 4.77 8.42 6.42
CA VAL A 146 6.21 8.55 6.16
C VAL A 146 7.00 7.36 6.73
N MET A 147 6.63 6.88 7.92
CA MET A 147 7.27 5.67 8.49
C MET A 147 6.99 4.44 7.64
N VAL A 148 5.75 4.28 7.18
CA VAL A 148 5.34 3.16 6.32
C VAL A 148 6.04 3.18 4.97
N SER A 149 6.20 4.35 4.33
CA SER A 149 6.84 4.45 3.01
C SER A 149 8.33 4.08 3.04
N ARG A 150 8.99 4.26 4.20
CA ARG A 150 10.37 3.83 4.44
C ARG A 150 10.52 2.33 4.69
N THR A 151 9.44 1.59 4.90
CA THR A 151 9.51 0.13 5.10
C THR A 151 9.31 -0.61 3.78
N PRO A 152 10.32 -1.36 3.29
CA PRO A 152 10.13 -2.22 2.14
C PRO A 152 9.23 -3.39 2.52
N ILE A 153 8.37 -3.77 1.57
CA ILE A 153 7.46 -4.91 1.71
C ILE A 153 8.20 -6.18 1.30
N ARG A 154 8.91 -6.13 0.17
CA ARG A 154 9.58 -7.27 -0.46
C ARG A 154 10.84 -6.84 -1.19
N ILE A 155 11.82 -7.73 -1.23
CA ILE A 155 13.02 -7.57 -2.05
C ILE A 155 13.22 -8.82 -2.87
N TYR A 156 13.53 -8.60 -4.14
CA TYR A 156 13.75 -9.61 -5.14
C TYR A 156 15.17 -9.50 -5.69
N LYS A 157 15.82 -10.64 -5.90
CA LYS A 157 17.16 -10.81 -6.46
C LYS A 157 17.07 -11.59 -7.76
N VAL A 158 17.91 -11.25 -8.73
CA VAL A 158 18.17 -12.15 -9.88
C VAL A 158 19.32 -13.08 -9.51
N PRO A 159 19.18 -14.42 -9.59
CA PRO A 159 20.26 -15.34 -9.19
C PRO A 159 21.59 -15.09 -9.91
N GLN A 160 21.53 -14.81 -11.21
CA GLN A 160 22.71 -14.68 -12.08
C GLN A 160 23.25 -13.25 -12.23
N THR A 161 22.57 -12.23 -11.68
CA THR A 161 23.02 -10.84 -11.84
C THR A 161 22.98 -10.10 -10.51
N PRO A 162 23.90 -9.16 -10.24
CA PRO A 162 23.94 -8.40 -8.99
C PRO A 162 22.88 -7.28 -8.98
N LYS A 163 21.66 -7.57 -9.43
CA LYS A 163 20.53 -6.65 -9.55
C LYS A 163 19.44 -7.05 -8.56
N TYR A 164 18.93 -6.05 -7.85
CA TYR A 164 17.88 -6.19 -6.86
C TYR A 164 16.72 -5.25 -7.17
N ILE A 165 15.52 -5.67 -6.82
CA ILE A 165 14.31 -4.84 -6.87
C ILE A 165 13.67 -4.84 -5.49
N THR A 166 13.57 -3.66 -4.88
CA THR A 166 12.73 -3.45 -3.69
C THR A 166 11.33 -3.01 -4.13
N VAL A 167 10.34 -3.50 -3.40
CA VAL A 167 8.95 -3.05 -3.50
C VAL A 167 8.57 -2.45 -2.16
N SER A 168 8.30 -1.14 -2.12
CA SER A 168 7.85 -0.41 -0.95
C SER A 168 6.45 0.15 -1.16
N TYR A 169 5.82 0.59 -0.06
CA TYR A 169 4.68 1.48 -0.19
C TYR A 169 5.16 2.85 -0.67
N GLY A 170 4.42 3.47 -1.58
CA GLY A 170 4.72 4.83 -2.01
C GLY A 170 4.32 5.85 -0.94
N ASN A 171 4.62 7.12 -1.22
CA ASN A 171 4.22 8.21 -0.33
C ASN A 171 2.69 8.37 -0.26
N TYR A 172 1.98 7.94 -1.30
CA TYR A 172 0.52 7.96 -1.36
C TYR A 172 -0.09 6.65 -0.84
N PHE A 173 -1.29 6.75 -0.27
CA PHE A 173 -2.03 5.58 0.19
C PHE A 173 -2.25 4.59 -0.96
N PHE A 174 -2.08 3.31 -0.68
CA PHE A 174 -2.29 2.19 -1.60
C PHE A 174 -1.39 2.16 -2.84
N THR A 175 -0.49 3.12 -3.03
CA THR A 175 0.49 3.05 -4.11
C THR A 175 1.67 2.18 -3.70
N LYS A 176 2.23 1.48 -4.68
CA LYS A 176 3.47 0.73 -4.52
C LYS A 176 4.52 1.38 -5.39
N GLU A 177 5.71 1.53 -4.84
CA GLU A 177 6.86 1.98 -5.59
C GLU A 177 7.84 0.81 -5.73
N LYS A 178 8.45 0.71 -6.91
CA LYS A 178 9.50 -0.26 -7.20
C LYS A 178 10.80 0.50 -7.36
N TYR A 179 11.85 0.00 -6.75
CA TYR A 179 13.17 0.60 -6.86
C TYR A 179 14.22 -0.46 -7.15
N ALA A 180 14.93 -0.28 -8.27
CA ALA A 180 15.98 -1.19 -8.70
C ALA A 180 17.37 -0.63 -8.35
N PHE A 181 18.19 -1.46 -7.73
CA PHE A 181 19.53 -1.14 -7.26
C PHE A 181 20.48 -2.32 -7.47
N LYS A 182 21.78 -2.07 -7.42
CA LYS A 182 22.83 -3.10 -7.52
C LYS A 182 23.40 -3.49 -6.16
N ARG A 183 24.11 -4.61 -6.11
CA ARG A 183 24.86 -5.03 -4.92
C ARG A 183 25.82 -3.93 -4.47
N GLY A 184 25.86 -3.64 -3.17
CA GLY A 184 26.76 -2.63 -2.60
C GLY A 184 26.31 -1.17 -2.73
N GLU A 185 25.16 -0.90 -3.36
CA GLU A 185 24.53 0.45 -3.38
C GLU A 185 23.72 0.75 -2.10
N ILE A 186 23.70 -0.19 -1.14
CA ILE A 186 23.05 -0.03 0.15
C ILE A 186 24.12 0.15 1.21
N HIS A 187 24.01 1.24 1.97
CA HIS A 187 24.92 1.56 3.07
C HIS A 187 24.15 1.67 4.37
N HIS A 188 24.78 1.22 5.45
CA HIS A 188 24.26 1.41 6.80
C HIS A 188 24.28 2.92 7.14
N MET A 189 23.17 3.44 7.67
CA MET A 189 23.14 4.83 8.12
C MET A 189 23.71 4.93 9.53
N GLU A 190 24.49 5.98 9.76
CA GLU A 190 24.88 6.34 11.13
C GLU A 190 23.66 6.50 12.04
N GLU A 191 23.77 5.98 13.26
CA GLU A 191 22.72 5.93 14.28
C GLU A 191 22.38 7.33 14.85
N ARG A 192 21.76 8.18 14.04
CA ARG A 192 21.30 9.53 14.42
C ARG A 192 19.77 9.57 14.61
N GLY A 193 19.24 10.48 15.46
CA GLY A 193 17.78 10.62 15.73
C GLY A 193 17.24 10.09 17.08
N PHE A 194 15.95 9.74 17.16
CA PHE A 194 15.31 9.15 18.37
C PHE A 194 14.47 7.92 18.00
N LEU A 195 14.63 7.39 16.78
CA LEU A 195 13.81 6.28 16.30
C LEU A 195 14.27 4.97 16.96
N PRO A 196 13.35 4.08 17.37
CA PRO A 196 13.72 2.86 18.08
C PRO A 196 14.43 1.81 17.19
N TRP A 197 14.49 2.01 15.87
CA TRP A 197 15.05 1.08 14.88
C TRP A 197 16.24 1.69 14.12
N ARG A 198 17.07 2.47 14.82
CA ARG A 198 18.23 3.17 14.22
C ARG A 198 19.26 2.23 13.65
N GLU A 199 19.50 1.10 14.31
CA GLU A 199 20.44 0.08 13.85
C GLU A 199 19.99 -0.63 12.56
N ASN A 200 18.72 -0.51 12.20
CA ASN A 200 18.11 -1.17 11.04
C ASN A 200 17.86 -0.19 9.88
N MET A 201 18.46 1.00 9.92
CA MET A 201 18.32 2.03 8.89
C MET A 201 19.43 1.93 7.86
N TYR A 202 19.02 1.87 6.59
CA TYR A 202 19.92 1.82 5.45
C TYR A 202 19.58 2.93 4.46
N ALA A 203 20.59 3.47 3.80
CA ALA A 203 20.43 4.37 2.68
C ALA A 203 20.70 3.59 1.39
N ILE A 204 19.78 3.67 0.44
CA ILE A 204 20.04 3.26 -0.93
C ILE A 204 20.48 4.51 -1.69
N GLU A 205 21.76 4.57 -2.02
CA GLU A 205 22.36 5.69 -2.73
C GLU A 205 22.47 5.33 -4.21
N LYS A 206 21.76 6.09 -5.04
CA LYS A 206 21.97 6.11 -6.47
C LYS A 206 22.34 7.53 -6.84
N GLU A 207 23.12 7.68 -7.90
CA GLU A 207 23.74 8.92 -8.38
C GLU A 207 22.82 10.17 -8.39
N THR A 208 21.50 10.01 -8.36
CA THR A 208 20.52 11.12 -8.34
C THR A 208 19.43 11.00 -7.25
N ASP A 209 19.32 9.89 -6.51
CA ASP A 209 18.27 9.69 -5.50
C ASP A 209 18.82 8.96 -4.27
N ARG A 210 18.57 9.54 -3.08
CA ARG A 210 18.93 8.95 -1.79
C ARG A 210 17.65 8.57 -1.06
N ARG A 211 17.39 7.27 -0.96
CA ARG A 211 16.23 6.74 -0.25
C ARG A 211 16.64 6.07 1.05
N THR A 212 15.92 6.40 2.12
CA THR A 212 16.11 5.77 3.43
C THR A 212 15.12 4.61 3.56
N VAL A 213 15.63 3.43 3.90
CA VAL A 213 14.85 2.22 4.07
C VAL A 213 15.15 1.57 5.42
N ILE A 214 14.13 0.97 6.02
CA ILE A 214 14.27 0.22 7.26
C ILE A 214 14.23 -1.27 6.92
N LEU A 215 15.34 -1.97 7.09
CA LEU A 215 15.46 -3.40 6.80
C LEU A 215 15.62 -4.16 8.09
N LEU A 216 14.85 -5.23 8.26
CA LEU A 216 14.93 -6.09 9.44
C LEU A 216 15.50 -7.45 9.05
N ASP A 217 16.58 -7.85 9.70
CA ASP A 217 17.33 -9.09 9.44
C ASP A 217 16.44 -10.34 9.46
N HIS A 218 15.48 -10.38 10.39
CA HIS A 218 14.57 -11.51 10.57
C HIS A 218 13.60 -11.75 9.40
N TYR A 219 13.46 -10.79 8.48
CA TYR A 219 12.59 -10.93 7.30
C TYR A 219 13.31 -11.41 6.05
N PHE A 220 14.62 -11.58 6.10
CA PHE A 220 15.39 -12.23 5.04
C PHE A 220 15.20 -13.75 5.06
N ARG A 221 15.28 -14.36 3.89
CA ARG A 221 15.21 -15.82 3.73
C ARG A 221 16.41 -16.51 4.38
N ARG A 222 17.61 -15.95 4.19
CA ARG A 222 18.85 -16.34 4.87
C ARG A 222 19.45 -15.10 5.54
N PRO A 223 20.04 -15.22 6.74
CA PRO A 223 20.70 -14.09 7.37
C PRO A 223 21.88 -13.55 6.54
N ALA A 224 22.55 -14.41 5.77
CA ALA A 224 23.61 -14.02 4.85
C ALA A 224 23.14 -13.20 3.65
N ASP A 225 21.84 -13.19 3.32
CA ASP A 225 21.34 -12.44 2.16
C ASP A 225 21.52 -10.92 2.37
N LEU A 226 21.52 -10.45 3.62
CA LEU A 226 21.74 -9.05 3.97
C LEU A 226 23.21 -8.64 3.75
N SER A 227 24.17 -9.39 4.30
CA SER A 227 25.60 -9.13 4.13
C SER A 227 26.01 -9.23 2.65
N ILE A 228 25.42 -10.17 1.90
CA ILE A 228 25.61 -10.27 0.45
C ILE A 228 25.05 -9.03 -0.27
N MET A 229 23.86 -8.55 0.12
CA MET A 229 23.24 -7.37 -0.49
C MET A 229 24.04 -6.08 -0.23
N LEU A 230 24.59 -5.93 0.98
CA LEU A 230 25.51 -4.86 1.38
C LEU A 230 26.86 -4.93 0.67
N GLY A 231 27.21 -6.09 0.11
CA GLY A 231 28.48 -6.32 -0.56
C GLY A 231 29.62 -6.71 0.37
N GLU A 232 29.33 -6.99 1.65
CA GLU A 232 30.32 -7.45 2.64
C GLU A 232 30.71 -8.91 2.40
N GLN A 233 29.80 -9.71 1.85
CA GLN A 233 29.99 -11.14 1.61
C GLN A 233 29.84 -11.48 0.12
N ARG A 234 30.66 -12.41 -0.38
CA ARG A 234 30.54 -12.93 -1.75
C ARG A 234 29.25 -13.74 -1.90
N ASP A 235 28.57 -13.51 -3.01
CA ASP A 235 27.36 -14.24 -3.37
C ASP A 235 27.73 -15.62 -3.94
N PRO A 236 27.27 -16.74 -3.35
CA PRO A 236 27.53 -18.07 -3.88
C PRO A 236 26.75 -18.38 -5.15
N ASP A 237 25.70 -17.61 -5.48
CA ASP A 237 24.86 -17.85 -6.67
C ASP A 237 25.38 -17.11 -7.92
N LEU A 238 26.36 -16.21 -7.75
CA LEU A 238 27.06 -15.55 -8.84
C LEU A 238 28.29 -16.40 -9.19
N ASP A 239 28.09 -17.42 -10.01
CA ASP A 239 29.18 -18.12 -10.70
C ASP A 239 29.90 -17.12 -11.63
N ASP A 240 31.24 -17.10 -11.58
CA ASP A 240 32.11 -16.23 -12.41
C ASP A 240 31.95 -16.52 -13.91
#